data_AF-A0A6C1RTX0-F1
#
_entry.id   AF-A0A6C1RTX0-F1
#
_cell.length_a   1.000
_cell.length_b   1.000
_cell.length_c   1.000
_cell.angle_alpha   90.00
_cell.angle_beta   90.00
_cell.angle_gamma   90.00
#
_symmetry.space_group_name_H-M   'P 1'
#
loop_
_entity.id
_entity.type
_entity.pdbx_description
1 polymer ?
#
loop_
_entity_poly.entity_id
_entity_poly.type
_entity_poly.pdbx_seq_one_letter_code
_entity_poly.pdbx_strand_id
1 'polypeptide(L)'
;MERLLYIIAILLTFYVLVPGVGAFVARARWRSFRRRITQASLRPTAGYVQLRAEQQGSGYLGVHRCFATLEAIQGDETLWIRDGRVSFAVSMTDMLVYMLPSGLYLSDSAVRGVELPDEMPAIVPWAKVGSLSEGTQMFVCGPLYISESKAVFRSDGASRLTVLIYDGPQETVLQRSIWSGRQRNEYWNQLTPVSLAAGSLSLIMLASVYVASPWLRSAAILAVLGSLVPVLPLGPPGVLLFFGYRRLWQQARFLRAERDLVRLPLRFGFDGAVEVRLPDGERYVRRTIPASELDTLLELGAQYRSASVVKHDPAELVCFCTLDDNGFPKRPQDPLAEFVLIPGDPEQIANRCQRKARVLEFLSLAAFFAGLLVNLYIALLIVNAVIQ
;
A
#
# COMPACT_ATOMS: atom_id res chain seq x y z
N MET A 1 1.91 -39.04 -23.63
CA MET A 1 2.25 -37.60 -23.66
C MET A 1 1.05 -36.74 -23.31
N GLU A 2 -0.08 -36.88 -24.02
CA GLU A 2 -1.34 -36.14 -23.77
C GLU A 2 -1.79 -36.13 -22.30
N ARG A 3 -1.68 -37.28 -21.62
CA ARG A 3 -2.12 -37.44 -20.22
C ARG A 3 -1.32 -36.61 -19.21
N LEU A 4 -0.03 -36.43 -19.49
CA LEU A 4 0.86 -35.58 -18.70
C LEU A 4 0.60 -34.10 -19.01
N LEU A 5 0.17 -33.77 -20.23
CA LEU A 5 -0.28 -32.41 -20.57
C LEU A 5 -1.49 -32.00 -19.74
N TYR A 6 -2.45 -32.88 -19.47
CA TYR A 6 -3.59 -32.53 -18.59
C TYR A 6 -3.15 -32.19 -17.16
N ILE A 7 -2.25 -32.97 -16.57
CA ILE A 7 -1.72 -32.70 -15.22
C ILE A 7 -1.00 -31.35 -15.21
N ILE A 8 -0.10 -31.13 -16.19
CA ILE A 8 0.64 -29.86 -16.32
C ILE A 8 -0.33 -28.69 -16.51
N ALA A 9 -1.34 -28.83 -17.36
CA ALA A 9 -2.33 -27.79 -17.61
C ALA A 9 -3.10 -27.41 -16.34
N ILE A 10 -3.51 -28.39 -15.53
CA ILE A 10 -4.17 -28.15 -14.24
C ILE A 10 -3.22 -27.44 -13.28
N LEU A 11 -1.99 -27.94 -13.12
CA LEU A 11 -0.98 -27.33 -12.23
C LEU A 11 -0.68 -25.88 -12.64
N LEU A 12 -0.42 -25.62 -13.92
CA LEU A 12 -0.14 -24.29 -14.42
C LEU A 12 -1.34 -23.36 -14.27
N THR A 13 -2.55 -23.82 -14.56
CA THR A 13 -3.75 -22.98 -14.48
C THR A 13 -4.08 -22.62 -13.03
N PHE A 14 -4.20 -23.63 -12.17
CA PHE A 14 -4.74 -23.44 -10.83
C PHE A 14 -3.69 -23.02 -9.79
N TYR A 15 -2.42 -23.41 -9.95
CA TYR A 15 -1.39 -23.09 -8.96
C TYR A 15 -0.46 -21.94 -9.38
N VAL A 16 -0.40 -21.62 -10.67
CA VAL A 16 0.46 -20.54 -11.18
C VAL A 16 -0.35 -19.39 -11.77
N LEU A 17 -1.18 -19.64 -12.79
CA LEU A 17 -1.85 -18.59 -13.56
C LEU A 17 -2.87 -17.84 -12.72
N VAL A 18 -3.85 -18.52 -12.12
CA VAL A 18 -4.92 -17.87 -11.35
C VAL A 18 -4.36 -17.13 -10.11
N PRO A 19 -3.51 -17.74 -9.25
CA PRO A 19 -2.88 -17.01 -8.15
C PRO A 19 -1.97 -15.87 -8.63
N GLY A 20 -1.25 -16.06 -9.74
CA GLY A 20 -0.37 -15.06 -10.35
C GLY A 20 -1.14 -13.84 -10.87
N VAL A 21 -2.27 -14.04 -11.54
CA VAL A 21 -3.19 -12.97 -11.95
C VAL A 21 -3.72 -12.24 -10.72
N GLY A 22 -4.18 -12.97 -9.70
CA GLY A 22 -4.63 -12.36 -8.44
C GLY A 22 -3.55 -11.52 -7.76
N ALA A 23 -2.30 -11.99 -7.75
CA ALA A 23 -1.16 -11.25 -7.21
C ALA A 23 -0.88 -9.97 -8.00
N PHE A 24 -0.95 -10.04 -9.34
CA PHE A 24 -0.78 -8.86 -10.20
C PHE A 24 -1.89 -7.84 -9.98
N VAL A 25 -3.15 -8.28 -9.90
CA VAL A 25 -4.31 -7.41 -9.63
C VAL A 25 -4.20 -6.75 -8.26
N ALA A 26 -3.87 -7.51 -7.21
CA ALA A 26 -3.66 -6.96 -5.87
C ALA A 26 -2.54 -5.90 -5.87
N ARG A 27 -1.42 -6.19 -6.54
CA ARG A 27 -0.29 -5.26 -6.66
C ARG A 27 -0.64 -4.01 -7.47
N ALA A 28 -1.37 -4.15 -8.57
CA ALA A 28 -1.81 -3.04 -9.41
C ALA A 28 -2.77 -2.12 -8.64
N ARG A 29 -3.74 -2.70 -7.90
CA ARG A 29 -4.69 -1.97 -7.05
C ARG A 29 -3.98 -1.11 -6.01
N TRP A 30 -3.06 -1.70 -5.25
CA TRP A 30 -2.32 -0.97 -4.22
C TRP A 30 -1.33 0.04 -4.78
N ARG A 31 -0.72 -0.23 -5.93
CA ARG A 31 0.10 0.76 -6.64
C ARG A 31 -0.74 1.94 -7.11
N SER A 32 -1.95 1.69 -7.62
CA SER A 32 -2.89 2.74 -8.03
C SER A 32 -3.30 3.60 -6.83
N PHE A 33 -3.67 2.98 -5.69
CA PHE A 33 -3.98 3.69 -4.45
C PHE A 33 -2.82 4.61 -4.01
N ARG A 34 -1.60 4.08 -3.88
CA ARG A 34 -0.44 4.88 -3.48
C ARG A 34 -0.14 6.00 -4.48
N ARG A 35 -0.27 5.75 -5.79
CA ARG A 35 -0.11 6.79 -6.81
C ARG A 35 -1.16 7.89 -6.65
N ARG A 36 -2.43 7.53 -6.43
CA ARG A 36 -3.52 8.50 -6.24
C ARG A 36 -3.32 9.33 -4.99
N ILE A 37 -2.97 8.75 -3.84
CA ILE A 37 -2.75 9.53 -2.62
C ILE A 37 -1.53 10.45 -2.74
N THR A 38 -0.45 9.98 -3.38
CA THR A 38 0.72 10.84 -3.67
C THR A 38 0.34 11.98 -4.62
N GLN A 39 -0.41 11.71 -5.69
CA GLN A 39 -0.88 12.76 -6.60
C GLN A 39 -1.85 13.72 -5.92
N ALA A 40 -2.72 13.23 -5.04
CA ALA A 40 -3.64 14.02 -4.26
C ALA A 40 -2.88 14.99 -3.33
N SER A 41 -1.74 14.57 -2.78
CA SER A 41 -0.89 15.44 -1.95
C SER A 41 -0.25 16.62 -2.68
N LEU A 42 -0.27 16.62 -4.01
CA LEU A 42 0.22 17.73 -4.85
C LEU A 42 -0.91 18.66 -5.30
N ARG A 43 -2.16 18.38 -4.91
CA ARG A 43 -3.32 19.19 -5.31
C ARG A 43 -3.54 20.32 -4.31
N PRO A 44 -4.03 21.48 -4.78
CA PRO A 44 -4.43 22.55 -3.88
C PRO A 44 -5.55 22.08 -2.95
N THR A 45 -5.52 22.60 -1.73
CA THR A 45 -6.61 22.38 -0.76
C THR A 45 -7.79 23.27 -1.15
N ALA A 46 -9.00 22.70 -1.16
CA ALA A 46 -10.23 23.43 -1.46
C ALA A 46 -10.47 24.48 -0.37
N GLY A 47 -10.39 25.75 -0.75
CA GLY A 47 -10.52 26.88 0.17
C GLY A 47 -11.67 27.81 -0.18
N TYR A 48 -12.14 28.56 0.82
CA TYR A 48 -13.21 29.56 0.67
C TYR A 48 -12.92 30.62 -0.41
N VAL A 49 -11.66 31.04 -0.53
CA VAL A 49 -11.24 32.08 -1.48
C VAL A 49 -11.44 31.63 -2.94
N GLN A 50 -11.16 30.37 -3.24
CA GLN A 50 -11.36 29.79 -4.58
C GLN A 50 -12.86 29.71 -4.92
N LEU A 51 -13.68 29.29 -3.95
CA LEU A 51 -15.13 29.22 -4.10
C LEU A 51 -15.77 30.59 -4.33
N ARG A 52 -15.22 31.66 -3.74
CA ARG A 52 -15.75 33.02 -3.88
C ARG A 52 -15.34 33.68 -5.21
N ALA A 53 -14.15 33.39 -5.72
CA ALA A 53 -13.66 33.96 -6.98
C ALA A 53 -14.51 33.48 -8.19
N GLU A 54 -15.10 32.29 -8.12
CA GLU A 54 -15.87 31.67 -9.20
C GLU A 54 -17.39 31.69 -8.98
N GLN A 55 -17.89 32.43 -7.98
CA GLN A 55 -19.34 32.58 -7.69
C GLN A 55 -20.17 33.17 -8.83
N GLN A 56 -19.56 33.61 -9.94
CA GLN A 56 -20.26 34.13 -11.12
C GLN A 56 -20.60 33.07 -12.18
N GLY A 57 -20.21 31.80 -12.00
CA GLY A 57 -20.61 30.72 -12.92
C GLY A 57 -20.65 29.33 -12.28
N SER A 58 -21.67 28.54 -12.61
CA SER A 58 -21.65 27.09 -12.37
C SER A 58 -20.56 26.47 -13.24
N GLY A 59 -19.61 25.75 -12.65
CA GLY A 59 -18.44 25.30 -13.41
C GLY A 59 -17.53 24.33 -12.68
N TYR A 60 -16.60 23.76 -13.44
CA TYR A 60 -15.52 22.93 -12.95
C TYR A 60 -14.38 23.81 -12.41
N LEU A 61 -14.00 23.62 -11.15
CA LEU A 61 -12.96 24.43 -10.48
C LEU A 61 -11.58 23.76 -10.49
N GLY A 62 -11.45 22.60 -11.15
CA GLY A 62 -10.22 21.81 -11.13
C GLY A 62 -10.25 20.63 -10.14
N VAL A 63 -9.09 20.01 -9.97
CA VAL A 63 -8.88 18.91 -9.02
C VAL A 63 -8.33 19.46 -7.72
N HIS A 64 -9.09 19.29 -6.65
CA HIS A 64 -8.75 19.76 -5.31
C HIS A 64 -8.72 18.61 -4.31
N ARG A 65 -8.10 18.85 -3.17
CA ARG A 65 -8.19 17.98 -1.98
C ARG A 65 -8.85 18.72 -0.82
N CYS A 66 -9.40 17.99 0.13
CA CYS A 66 -10.00 18.53 1.33
C CYS A 66 -9.77 17.55 2.48
N PHE A 67 -9.36 18.07 3.64
CA PHE A 67 -9.53 17.39 4.92
C PHE A 67 -10.80 17.92 5.55
N ALA A 68 -11.67 17.06 6.04
CA ALA A 68 -12.95 17.48 6.57
C ALA A 68 -13.50 16.44 7.55
N THR A 69 -14.51 16.82 8.30
CA THR A 69 -15.31 15.88 9.09
C THR A 69 -16.66 15.65 8.44
N LEU A 70 -17.19 14.44 8.56
CA LEU A 70 -18.54 14.11 8.12
C LEU A 70 -19.56 14.92 8.94
N GLU A 71 -20.41 15.68 8.26
CA GLU A 71 -21.48 16.48 8.85
C GLU A 71 -22.83 15.78 8.71
N ALA A 72 -23.17 15.30 7.51
CA ALA A 72 -24.42 14.60 7.28
C ALA A 72 -24.32 13.65 6.08
N ILE A 73 -25.23 12.67 6.04
CA ILE A 73 -25.46 11.80 4.88
C ILE A 73 -26.82 12.18 4.31
N GLN A 74 -26.89 12.56 3.04
CA GLN A 74 -28.13 12.92 2.35
C GLN A 74 -28.47 11.85 1.31
N GLY A 75 -29.53 11.08 1.60
CA GLY A 75 -29.90 9.91 0.80
C GLY A 75 -28.79 8.86 0.79
N ASP A 76 -28.70 8.09 -0.30
CA ASP A 76 -27.73 6.99 -0.39
C ASP A 76 -26.42 7.39 -1.07
N GLU A 77 -26.35 8.56 -1.72
CA GLU A 77 -25.25 8.90 -2.64
C GLU A 77 -24.52 10.20 -2.31
N THR A 78 -24.98 11.01 -1.36
CA THR A 78 -24.34 12.31 -1.08
C THR A 78 -23.85 12.39 0.36
N LEU A 79 -22.58 12.74 0.52
CA LEU A 79 -21.99 13.08 1.80
C LEU A 79 -21.79 14.58 1.92
N TRP A 80 -22.18 15.14 3.06
CA TRP A 80 -21.82 16.49 3.46
C TRP A 80 -20.62 16.42 4.38
N ILE A 81 -19.51 17.05 3.96
CA ILE A 81 -18.28 17.12 4.74
C ILE A 81 -17.94 18.59 5.03
N ARG A 82 -17.32 18.88 6.17
CA ARG A 82 -17.00 20.23 6.61
C ARG A 82 -15.54 20.36 7.04
N ASP A 83 -14.83 21.33 6.46
CA ASP A 83 -13.44 21.69 6.83
C ASP A 83 -13.39 22.82 7.88
N GLY A 84 -14.34 22.79 8.82
CA GLY A 84 -14.54 23.84 9.84
C GLY A 84 -15.08 25.19 9.34
N ARG A 85 -14.83 25.58 8.09
CA ARG A 85 -15.27 26.87 7.51
C ARG A 85 -16.30 26.71 6.39
N VAL A 86 -16.18 25.66 5.60
CA VAL A 86 -16.99 25.44 4.40
C VAL A 86 -17.50 24.01 4.41
N SER A 87 -18.76 23.83 4.01
CA SER A 87 -19.36 22.52 3.75
C SER A 87 -19.30 22.19 2.26
N PHE A 88 -18.88 20.97 1.95
CA PHE A 88 -18.78 20.41 0.61
C PHE A 88 -19.73 19.22 0.51
N ALA A 89 -20.42 19.10 -0.62
CA ALA A 89 -21.09 17.87 -0.99
C ALA A 89 -20.10 16.95 -1.71
N VAL A 90 -20.21 15.64 -1.48
CA VAL A 90 -19.41 14.61 -2.14
C VAL A 90 -20.35 13.57 -2.71
N SER A 91 -20.36 13.44 -4.04
CA SER A 91 -21.11 12.42 -4.75
C SER A 91 -20.38 11.08 -4.65
N MET A 92 -21.01 10.13 -3.97
CA MET A 92 -20.46 8.81 -3.65
C MET A 92 -20.95 7.69 -4.59
N THR A 93 -21.71 8.02 -5.62
CA THR A 93 -22.20 7.10 -6.66
C THR A 93 -21.03 6.28 -7.23
N ASP A 94 -21.10 4.96 -7.10
CA ASP A 94 -20.05 4.00 -7.52
C ASP A 94 -18.64 4.23 -6.94
N MET A 95 -18.53 4.95 -5.81
CA MET A 95 -17.24 5.25 -5.20
C MET A 95 -16.76 4.14 -4.26
N LEU A 96 -15.44 4.00 -4.18
CA LEU A 96 -14.75 3.17 -3.19
C LEU A 96 -14.24 4.06 -2.07
N VAL A 97 -14.49 3.66 -0.83
CA VAL A 97 -13.92 4.28 0.36
C VAL A 97 -12.74 3.46 0.84
N TYR A 98 -11.63 4.14 1.10
CA TYR A 98 -10.45 3.58 1.73
C TYR A 98 -10.51 3.87 3.22
N MET A 99 -10.48 2.87 4.08
CA MET A 99 -10.42 3.06 5.53
C MET A 99 -9.00 2.77 6.00
N LEU A 100 -8.32 3.78 6.54
CA LEU A 100 -7.00 3.60 7.11
C LEU A 100 -7.10 2.91 8.48
N PRO A 101 -6.22 1.93 8.78
CA PRO A 101 -6.21 1.31 10.10
C PRO A 101 -5.83 2.33 11.15
N SER A 102 -6.57 2.38 12.26
CA SER A 102 -6.31 3.23 13.44
C SER A 102 -4.98 2.79 14.06
N GLY A 103 -3.88 3.39 13.61
CA GLY A 103 -2.55 3.09 14.14
C GLY A 103 -2.31 3.84 15.43
N LEU A 104 -1.51 3.26 16.34
CA LEU A 104 -0.94 3.99 17.48
C LEU A 104 -0.30 5.27 16.96
N TYR A 105 -0.81 6.41 17.44
CA TYR A 105 -0.30 7.72 17.10
C TYR A 105 1.19 7.78 17.48
N LEU A 106 1.98 8.35 16.59
CA LEU A 106 3.36 8.75 16.86
C LEU A 106 3.32 9.84 17.95
N SER A 107 3.21 9.47 19.22
CA SER A 107 3.42 10.39 20.33
C SER A 107 4.92 10.64 20.45
N ASP A 108 5.34 11.85 20.09
CA ASP A 108 6.47 12.73 20.51
C ASP A 108 7.69 12.20 21.31
N SER A 109 7.98 10.90 21.38
CA SER A 109 9.12 10.40 22.18
C SER A 109 9.82 9.18 21.59
N ALA A 110 9.41 8.68 20.42
CA ALA A 110 10.05 7.52 19.80
C ALA A 110 11.16 7.95 18.82
N VAL A 111 12.21 8.51 19.39
CA VAL A 111 13.54 8.58 18.79
C VAL A 111 13.95 7.13 18.46
N ARG A 112 13.96 6.78 17.16
CA ARG A 112 14.34 5.48 16.55
C ARG A 112 13.21 4.44 16.40
N GLY A 113 12.78 4.24 15.15
CA GLY A 113 12.35 2.93 14.68
C GLY A 113 10.93 2.46 15.00
N VAL A 114 9.94 3.36 15.05
CA VAL A 114 8.53 2.95 15.23
C VAL A 114 8.08 2.06 14.06
N GLU A 115 7.74 0.80 14.37
CA GLU A 115 7.07 -0.11 13.45
C GLU A 115 5.64 0.40 13.19
N LEU A 116 5.44 1.06 12.06
CA LEU A 116 4.12 1.42 11.58
C LEU A 116 3.25 0.14 11.45
N PRO A 117 1.96 0.21 11.80
CA PRO A 117 1.10 -0.96 11.92
C PRO A 117 1.09 -1.81 10.65
N ASP A 118 1.08 -3.12 10.83
CA ASP A 118 1.08 -4.09 9.73
C ASP A 118 -0.29 -4.27 9.06
N GLU A 119 -1.27 -3.45 9.43
CA GLU A 119 -2.62 -3.52 8.89
C GLU A 119 -2.72 -2.82 7.54
N MET A 120 -3.58 -3.37 6.69
CA MET A 120 -3.82 -2.82 5.37
C MET A 120 -5.09 -1.97 5.40
N PRO A 121 -5.20 -0.91 4.58
CA PRO A 121 -6.46 -0.21 4.42
C PRO A 121 -7.54 -1.17 3.95
N ALA A 122 -8.75 -1.02 4.49
CA ALA A 122 -9.90 -1.68 3.91
C ALA A 122 -10.38 -0.89 2.70
N ILE A 123 -10.78 -1.59 1.64
CA ILE A 123 -11.40 -0.98 0.44
C ILE A 123 -12.84 -1.45 0.41
N VAL A 124 -13.77 -0.54 0.61
CA VAL A 124 -15.20 -0.86 0.72
C VAL A 124 -15.99 -0.03 -0.28
N PRO A 125 -16.83 -0.64 -1.14
CA PRO A 125 -17.78 0.11 -1.95
C PRO A 125 -18.71 0.93 -1.05
N TRP A 126 -19.00 2.17 -1.44
CA TRP A 126 -19.85 3.06 -0.65
C TRP A 126 -21.20 2.41 -0.30
N ALA A 127 -21.83 1.71 -1.25
CA ALA A 127 -23.08 0.97 -1.04
C ALA A 127 -23.03 -0.11 0.05
N LYS A 128 -21.84 -0.48 0.55
CA LYS A 128 -21.64 -1.43 1.66
C LYS A 128 -21.29 -0.74 2.98
N VAL A 129 -21.12 0.58 3.00
CA VAL A 129 -20.91 1.36 4.22
C VAL A 129 -22.28 1.61 4.83
N GLY A 130 -22.61 0.86 5.88
CA GLY A 130 -23.97 0.89 6.46
C GLY A 130 -24.28 2.17 7.24
N SER A 131 -23.32 2.67 8.01
CA SER A 131 -23.44 3.95 8.72
C SER A 131 -22.07 4.51 9.07
N LEU A 132 -21.98 5.83 9.18
CA LEU A 132 -20.82 6.55 9.69
C LEU A 132 -21.31 7.54 10.75
N SER A 133 -20.56 7.69 11.84
CA SER A 133 -20.86 8.69 12.86
C SER A 133 -20.54 10.09 12.35
N GLU A 134 -21.35 11.07 12.74
CA GLU A 134 -20.99 12.49 12.60
C GLU A 134 -19.60 12.73 13.23
N GLY A 135 -18.81 13.59 12.60
CA GLY A 135 -17.45 13.89 13.05
C GLY A 135 -16.38 12.93 12.50
N THR A 136 -16.74 11.87 11.78
CA THR A 136 -15.77 10.96 11.12
C THR A 136 -14.82 11.77 10.25
N GLN A 137 -13.50 11.62 10.45
CA GLN A 137 -12.51 12.37 9.68
C GLN A 137 -12.35 11.75 8.28
N MET A 138 -12.37 12.60 7.28
CA MET A 138 -12.33 12.23 5.88
C MET A 138 -11.31 13.07 5.12
N PHE A 139 -10.59 12.40 4.22
CA PHE A 139 -9.79 13.04 3.19
C PHE A 139 -10.42 12.74 1.83
N VAL A 140 -10.74 13.79 1.09
CA VAL A 140 -11.36 13.71 -0.23
C VAL A 140 -10.47 14.42 -1.24
N CYS A 141 -10.21 13.78 -2.38
CA CYS A 141 -9.53 14.42 -3.49
C CYS A 141 -10.18 14.05 -4.82
N GLY A 142 -10.38 15.04 -5.68
CA GLY A 142 -10.93 14.83 -7.01
C GLY A 142 -11.47 16.12 -7.64
N PRO A 143 -12.19 16.01 -8.76
CA PRO A 143 -12.85 17.14 -9.40
C PRO A 143 -13.83 17.84 -8.46
N LEU A 144 -13.70 19.17 -8.38
CA LEU A 144 -14.60 20.04 -7.64
C LEU A 144 -15.42 20.88 -8.62
N TYR A 145 -16.73 20.96 -8.39
CA TYR A 145 -17.66 21.75 -9.19
C TYR A 145 -18.45 22.70 -8.31
N ILE A 146 -18.91 23.82 -8.87
CA ILE A 146 -19.98 24.63 -8.30
C ILE A 146 -21.28 24.25 -9.01
N SER A 147 -22.23 23.71 -8.26
CA SER A 147 -23.58 23.38 -8.73
C SER A 147 -24.59 23.97 -7.76
N GLU A 148 -25.54 24.78 -8.26
CA GLU A 148 -26.59 25.40 -7.43
C GLU A 148 -26.02 26.16 -6.22
N SER A 149 -24.92 26.91 -6.43
CA SER A 149 -24.19 27.65 -5.38
C SER A 149 -23.56 26.76 -4.30
N LYS A 150 -23.45 25.45 -4.51
CA LYS A 150 -22.79 24.50 -3.60
C LYS A 150 -21.55 23.91 -4.24
N ALA A 151 -20.51 23.72 -3.42
CA ALA A 151 -19.28 23.06 -3.83
C ALA A 151 -19.48 21.54 -3.77
N VAL A 152 -19.32 20.85 -4.90
CA VAL A 152 -19.59 19.42 -5.04
C VAL A 152 -18.37 18.70 -5.60
N PHE A 153 -17.79 17.79 -4.82
CA PHE A 153 -16.87 16.78 -5.32
C PHE A 153 -17.65 15.69 -6.04
N ARG A 154 -17.36 15.45 -7.32
CA ARG A 154 -17.97 14.34 -8.07
C ARG A 154 -16.99 13.75 -9.07
N SER A 155 -17.15 12.47 -9.37
CA SER A 155 -16.39 11.80 -10.43
C SER A 155 -16.89 12.24 -11.80
N ASP A 156 -15.99 12.51 -12.75
CA ASP A 156 -16.30 12.93 -14.13
C ASP A 156 -16.05 11.83 -15.17
N GLY A 157 -15.88 10.59 -14.70
CA GLY A 157 -15.57 9.41 -15.53
C GLY A 157 -14.10 9.30 -15.91
N ALA A 158 -13.46 10.42 -16.27
CA ALA A 158 -12.03 10.51 -16.55
C ALA A 158 -11.19 10.41 -15.26
N SER A 159 -11.66 11.03 -14.19
CA SER A 159 -11.01 11.09 -12.89
C SER A 159 -11.97 10.70 -11.77
N ARG A 160 -11.55 9.71 -10.98
CA ARG A 160 -12.32 9.18 -9.85
C ARG A 160 -11.95 9.91 -8.57
N LEU A 161 -12.93 10.10 -7.69
CA LEU A 161 -12.68 10.58 -6.35
C LEU A 161 -11.80 9.59 -5.58
N THR A 162 -10.92 10.12 -4.75
CA THR A 162 -10.20 9.37 -3.73
C THR A 162 -10.77 9.80 -2.38
N VAL A 163 -11.54 8.91 -1.76
CA VAL A 163 -12.19 9.13 -0.46
C VAL A 163 -11.54 8.21 0.56
N LEU A 164 -11.01 8.80 1.62
CA LEU A 164 -10.26 8.11 2.66
C LEU A 164 -10.86 8.47 4.01
N ILE A 165 -11.24 7.47 4.79
CA ILE A 165 -11.58 7.62 6.21
C ILE A 165 -10.33 7.31 7.02
N TYR A 166 -10.05 8.15 8.01
CA TYR A 166 -8.90 7.97 8.88
C TYR A 166 -9.24 8.43 10.29
N ASP A 167 -8.47 7.95 11.26
CA ASP A 167 -8.45 8.47 12.63
C ASP A 167 -7.09 9.09 12.90
N GLY A 168 -7.05 10.30 13.46
CA GLY A 168 -5.82 10.93 13.96
C GLY A 168 -5.43 12.26 13.34
N PRO A 169 -4.16 12.66 13.55
CA PRO A 169 -3.61 13.87 12.95
C PRO A 169 -3.53 13.74 11.42
N GLN A 170 -3.95 14.80 10.72
CA GLN A 170 -4.02 14.87 9.24
C GLN A 170 -2.65 14.63 8.59
N GLU A 171 -1.59 14.97 9.31
CA GLU A 171 -0.21 14.93 8.84
C GLU A 171 0.33 13.51 8.74
N THR A 172 -0.27 12.58 9.47
CA THR A 172 0.07 11.16 9.41
C THR A 172 -0.60 10.44 8.24
N VAL A 173 -1.62 11.04 7.62
CA VAL A 173 -2.48 10.38 6.63
C VAL A 173 -1.70 9.89 5.43
N LEU A 174 -0.83 10.72 4.87
CA LEU A 174 -0.03 10.35 3.70
C LEU A 174 0.98 9.25 4.04
N GLN A 175 1.73 9.42 5.13
CA GLN A 175 2.71 8.42 5.59
C GLN A 175 2.04 7.06 5.83
N ARG A 176 0.92 7.04 6.56
CA ARG A 176 0.15 5.82 6.85
C ARG A 176 -0.40 5.20 5.58
N SER A 177 -0.97 6.00 4.67
CA SER A 177 -1.46 5.51 3.37
C SER A 177 -0.34 4.87 2.54
N ILE A 178 0.83 5.50 2.51
CA ILE A 178 1.98 4.95 1.79
C ILE A 178 2.46 3.68 2.46
N TRP A 179 2.58 3.62 3.79
CA TRP A 179 3.04 2.43 4.52
C TRP A 179 2.08 1.24 4.39
N SER A 180 0.85 1.43 4.86
CA SER A 180 -0.19 0.41 4.99
C SER A 180 -0.75 -0.02 3.64
N GLY A 181 -0.69 0.83 2.61
CA GLY A 181 -1.18 0.58 1.27
C GLY A 181 -0.38 -0.47 0.48
N ARG A 182 0.02 -1.60 1.09
CA ARG A 182 0.70 -2.75 0.51
C ARG A 182 0.03 -4.04 0.96
N GLN A 183 -0.12 -4.98 0.04
CA GLN A 183 -0.60 -6.32 0.39
C GLN A 183 0.40 -7.01 1.35
N ARG A 184 -0.11 -7.70 2.39
CA ARG A 184 0.72 -8.56 3.26
C ARG A 184 1.40 -9.67 2.46
N ASN A 185 0.62 -10.34 1.62
CA ASN A 185 1.10 -11.35 0.69
C ASN A 185 0.27 -11.25 -0.61
N GLU A 186 0.92 -10.85 -1.70
CA GLU A 186 0.32 -10.72 -3.03
C GLU A 186 -0.23 -12.08 -3.55
N TYR A 187 0.45 -13.18 -3.24
CA TYR A 187 0.07 -14.52 -3.69
C TYR A 187 -1.06 -15.15 -2.88
N TRP A 188 -1.38 -14.60 -1.70
CA TRP A 188 -2.52 -15.01 -0.90
C TRP A 188 -3.65 -13.97 -1.04
N ASN A 189 -4.43 -14.10 -2.11
CA ASN A 189 -5.57 -13.24 -2.41
C ASN A 189 -6.87 -14.07 -2.41
N GLN A 190 -8.02 -13.41 -2.62
CA GLN A 190 -9.35 -14.07 -2.57
C GLN A 190 -9.50 -15.24 -3.57
N LEU A 191 -8.77 -15.22 -4.69
CA LEU A 191 -8.82 -16.28 -5.69
C LEU A 191 -7.95 -17.49 -5.31
N THR A 192 -6.90 -17.29 -4.52
CA THR A 192 -5.92 -18.35 -4.23
C THR A 192 -6.55 -19.57 -3.55
N PRO A 193 -7.32 -19.47 -2.46
CA PRO A 193 -7.90 -20.65 -1.81
C PRO A 193 -8.84 -21.45 -2.73
N VAL A 194 -9.70 -20.74 -3.47
CA VAL A 194 -10.65 -21.36 -4.42
C VAL A 194 -9.89 -22.08 -5.54
N SER A 195 -8.85 -21.44 -6.08
CA SER A 195 -8.02 -22.01 -7.14
C SER A 195 -7.25 -23.24 -6.68
N LEU A 196 -6.64 -23.20 -5.49
CA LEU A 196 -5.94 -24.33 -4.91
C LEU A 196 -6.88 -25.52 -4.68
N ALA A 197 -8.08 -25.28 -4.12
CA ALA A 197 -9.08 -26.32 -3.89
C ALA A 197 -9.57 -26.96 -5.20
N ALA A 198 -9.89 -26.15 -6.22
CA ALA A 198 -10.31 -26.63 -7.52
C ALA A 198 -9.22 -27.43 -8.24
N GLY A 199 -7.97 -26.97 -8.17
CA GLY A 199 -6.81 -27.67 -8.72
C GLY A 199 -6.57 -29.01 -8.04
N SER A 200 -6.59 -29.05 -6.70
CA SER A 200 -6.46 -30.30 -5.93
C SER A 200 -7.57 -31.29 -6.26
N LEU A 201 -8.83 -30.85 -6.27
CA LEU A 201 -9.97 -31.72 -6.58
C LEU A 201 -9.88 -32.28 -8.01
N SER A 202 -9.53 -31.43 -8.99
CA SER A 202 -9.37 -31.85 -10.39
C SER A 202 -8.29 -32.91 -10.53
N LEU A 203 -7.17 -32.77 -9.82
CA LEU A 203 -6.08 -33.75 -9.83
C LEU A 203 -6.44 -35.05 -9.11
N ILE A 204 -7.23 -35.00 -8.03
CA ILE A 204 -7.75 -36.20 -7.36
C ILE A 204 -8.69 -36.98 -8.29
N MET A 205 -9.63 -36.28 -8.95
CA MET A 205 -10.52 -36.91 -9.93
C MET A 205 -9.72 -37.55 -11.07
N LEU A 206 -8.72 -36.84 -11.61
CA LEU A 206 -7.86 -37.37 -12.66
C LEU A 206 -7.04 -38.59 -12.19
N ALA A 207 -6.52 -38.54 -10.97
CA ALA A 207 -5.82 -39.66 -10.36
C ALA A 207 -6.73 -40.90 -10.25
N SER A 208 -7.97 -40.75 -9.80
CA SER A 208 -8.91 -41.89 -9.69
C SER A 208 -9.17 -42.58 -11.03
N VAL A 209 -9.22 -41.83 -12.13
CA VAL A 209 -9.36 -42.40 -13.48
C VAL A 209 -8.07 -43.12 -13.90
N TYR A 210 -6.91 -42.54 -13.63
CA TYR A 210 -5.61 -43.11 -14.01
C TYR A 210 -5.24 -44.36 -13.20
N VAL A 211 -5.64 -44.47 -11.94
CA VAL A 211 -5.37 -45.65 -11.10
C VAL A 211 -6.00 -46.91 -11.65
N ALA A 212 -7.13 -46.82 -12.36
CA ALA A 212 -7.84 -47.97 -12.92
C ALA A 212 -7.04 -48.72 -14.01
N SER A 213 -5.96 -48.12 -14.54
CA SER A 213 -5.14 -48.72 -15.60
C SER A 213 -3.68 -48.90 -15.13
N PRO A 214 -3.12 -50.13 -15.13
CA PRO A 214 -1.74 -50.37 -14.68
C PRO A 214 -0.68 -49.54 -15.44
N TRP A 215 -0.89 -49.35 -16.74
CA TRP A 215 -0.02 -48.56 -17.62
C TRP A 215 0.00 -47.05 -17.30
N LEU A 216 -0.92 -46.59 -16.44
CA LEU A 216 -1.11 -45.18 -16.07
C LEU A 216 -0.63 -44.83 -14.67
N ARG A 217 -0.04 -45.79 -13.98
CA ARG A 217 0.39 -45.65 -12.59
C ARG A 217 1.30 -44.45 -12.36
N SER A 218 2.25 -44.15 -13.26
CA SER A 218 3.13 -42.97 -13.13
C SER A 218 2.37 -41.64 -13.24
N ALA A 219 1.40 -41.54 -14.14
CA ALA A 219 0.54 -40.36 -14.27
C ALA A 219 -0.40 -40.21 -13.06
N ALA A 220 -0.92 -41.32 -12.54
CA ALA A 220 -1.71 -41.33 -11.31
C ALA A 220 -0.89 -40.80 -10.11
N ILE A 221 0.35 -41.27 -9.94
CA ILE A 221 1.26 -40.80 -8.88
C ILE A 221 1.50 -39.29 -9.00
N LEU A 222 1.82 -38.80 -10.20
CA LEU A 222 2.02 -37.36 -10.43
C LEU A 222 0.76 -36.54 -10.14
N ALA A 223 -0.42 -37.05 -10.49
CA ALA A 223 -1.70 -36.38 -10.20
C ALA A 223 -1.96 -36.33 -8.69
N VAL A 224 -1.73 -37.42 -7.96
CA VAL A 224 -1.83 -37.46 -6.48
C VAL A 224 -0.86 -36.46 -5.87
N LEU A 225 0.42 -36.49 -6.25
CA LEU A 225 1.41 -35.54 -5.73
C LEU A 225 1.04 -34.08 -6.03
N GLY A 226 0.56 -33.80 -7.24
CA GLY A 226 0.05 -32.49 -7.62
C GLY A 226 -1.13 -32.05 -6.76
N SER A 227 -2.05 -32.95 -6.41
CA SER A 227 -3.19 -32.61 -5.55
C SER A 227 -2.78 -32.24 -4.12
N LEU A 228 -1.64 -32.75 -3.66
CA LEU A 228 -1.10 -32.49 -2.31
C LEU A 228 -0.36 -31.15 -2.21
N VAL A 229 -0.02 -30.49 -3.33
CA VAL A 229 0.76 -29.24 -3.36
C VAL A 229 0.26 -28.19 -2.34
N PRO A 230 -1.04 -27.92 -2.15
CA PRO A 230 -1.49 -26.92 -1.19
C PRO A 230 -1.20 -27.28 0.28
N VAL A 231 -1.11 -28.57 0.59
CA VAL A 231 -0.85 -29.07 1.95
C VAL A 231 0.63 -29.37 2.19
N LEU A 232 1.42 -29.57 1.12
CA LEU A 232 2.85 -29.87 1.24
C LEU A 232 3.62 -28.82 2.08
N PRO A 233 3.40 -27.50 1.98
CA PRO A 233 4.08 -26.54 2.85
C PRO A 233 3.87 -26.75 4.36
N LEU A 234 2.84 -27.52 4.75
CA LEU A 234 2.53 -27.83 6.15
C LEU A 234 3.34 -29.03 6.69
N GLY A 235 4.10 -29.74 5.84
CA GLY A 235 5.02 -30.78 6.28
C GLY A 235 6.29 -30.20 6.95
N PRO A 236 6.97 -30.90 7.87
CA PRO A 236 7.96 -30.32 8.79
C PRO A 236 9.09 -29.48 8.14
N PRO A 237 9.85 -29.95 7.13
CA PRO A 237 10.88 -29.11 6.54
C PRO A 237 10.28 -27.95 5.73
N GLY A 238 9.08 -28.13 5.17
CA GLY A 238 8.30 -27.07 4.52
C GLY A 238 7.83 -25.99 5.49
N VAL A 239 7.38 -26.35 6.70
CA VAL A 239 6.93 -25.38 7.72
C VAL A 239 8.08 -24.48 8.15
N LEU A 240 9.25 -25.05 8.42
CA LEU A 240 10.45 -24.30 8.81
C LEU A 240 10.83 -23.29 7.71
N LEU A 241 10.87 -23.74 6.46
CA LEU A 241 11.19 -22.88 5.32
C LEU A 241 10.07 -21.87 4.99
N PHE A 242 8.81 -22.20 5.27
CA PHE A 242 7.68 -21.29 5.17
C PHE A 242 7.79 -20.13 6.17
N PHE A 243 8.22 -20.39 7.42
CA PHE A 243 8.53 -19.32 8.38
C PHE A 243 9.69 -18.44 7.90
N GLY A 244 10.74 -19.05 7.32
CA GLY A 244 11.83 -18.34 6.66
C GLY A 244 11.33 -17.43 5.53
N TYR A 245 10.51 -17.97 4.63
CA TYR A 245 9.82 -17.22 3.58
C TYR A 245 9.04 -16.03 4.15
N ARG A 246 8.18 -16.26 5.15
CA ARG A 246 7.34 -15.20 5.74
C ARG A 246 8.18 -14.07 6.32
N ARG A 247 9.25 -14.40 7.05
CA ARG A 247 10.17 -13.41 7.65
C ARG A 247 10.88 -12.59 6.57
N LEU A 248 11.46 -13.25 5.56
CA LEU A 248 12.17 -12.58 4.46
C LEU A 248 11.21 -11.70 3.63
N TRP A 249 10.00 -12.17 3.35
CA TRP A 249 8.97 -11.42 2.63
C TRP A 249 8.54 -10.17 3.40
N GLN A 250 8.31 -10.30 4.71
CA GLN A 250 7.96 -9.19 5.58
C GLN A 250 9.06 -8.12 5.60
N GLN A 251 10.32 -8.53 5.73
CA GLN A 251 11.47 -7.61 5.67
C GLN A 251 11.60 -6.94 4.31
N ALA A 252 11.38 -7.66 3.22
CA ALA A 252 11.40 -7.08 1.88
C ALA A 252 10.29 -6.03 1.69
N ARG A 253 9.08 -6.32 2.18
CA ARG A 253 7.95 -5.38 2.19
C ARG A 253 8.25 -4.14 3.03
N PHE A 254 8.84 -4.31 4.21
CA PHE A 254 9.27 -3.22 5.08
C PHE A 254 10.24 -2.28 4.35
N LEU A 255 11.28 -2.83 3.70
CA LEU A 255 12.23 -2.04 2.90
C LEU A 255 11.58 -1.31 1.71
N ARG A 256 10.56 -1.91 1.07
CA ARG A 256 9.77 -1.23 0.02
C ARG A 256 8.97 -0.06 0.59
N ALA A 257 8.54 -0.16 1.85
CA ALA A 257 7.84 0.91 2.55
C ALA A 257 8.79 2.03 2.94
N GLU A 258 9.93 1.71 3.57
CA GLU A 258 11.00 2.68 3.87
C GLU A 258 11.45 3.44 2.63
N ARG A 259 11.67 2.73 1.50
CA ARG A 259 12.03 3.35 0.22
C ARG A 259 11.04 4.45 -0.17
N ASP A 260 9.75 4.15 -0.11
CA ASP A 260 8.70 5.07 -0.57
C ASP A 260 8.54 6.24 0.43
N LEU A 261 8.72 5.99 1.74
CA LEU A 261 8.69 7.04 2.77
C LEU A 261 9.89 7.98 2.70
N VAL A 262 11.10 7.46 2.47
CA VAL A 262 12.31 8.27 2.32
C VAL A 262 12.23 9.14 1.06
N ARG A 263 11.60 8.66 -0.02
CA ARG A 263 11.33 9.45 -1.23
C ARG A 263 10.16 10.40 -1.12
N LEU A 264 9.38 10.33 -0.04
CA LEU A 264 8.12 11.05 0.04
C LEU A 264 8.30 12.57 -0.08
N PRO A 265 9.29 13.23 0.55
CA PRO A 265 9.51 14.67 0.36
C PRO A 265 9.93 15.06 -1.07
N LEU A 266 10.62 14.17 -1.78
CA LEU A 266 11.12 14.44 -3.14
C LEU A 266 10.01 14.58 -4.19
N ARG A 267 8.78 14.15 -3.87
CA ARG A 267 7.62 14.17 -4.78
C ARG A 267 7.25 15.57 -5.31
N PHE A 268 7.69 16.63 -4.62
CA PHE A 268 7.42 18.01 -5.03
C PHE A 268 8.34 18.50 -6.16
N GLY A 269 9.24 17.64 -6.69
CA GLY A 269 10.06 17.96 -7.86
C GLY A 269 11.38 18.63 -7.52
N PHE A 270 12.09 18.14 -6.50
CA PHE A 270 13.44 18.60 -6.13
C PHE A 270 14.53 18.09 -7.11
N ASP A 271 14.28 18.11 -8.42
CA ASP A 271 15.15 17.58 -9.50
C ASP A 271 16.47 18.37 -9.62
N GLY A 272 17.31 18.30 -8.58
CA GLY A 272 18.47 19.18 -8.37
C GLY A 272 18.13 20.54 -7.74
N ALA A 273 16.84 20.90 -7.67
CA ALA A 273 16.41 22.11 -6.99
C ALA A 273 16.61 22.02 -5.47
N VAL A 274 16.95 23.14 -4.85
CA VAL A 274 17.03 23.31 -3.39
C VAL A 274 15.68 23.71 -2.81
N GLU A 275 14.79 24.27 -3.64
CA GLU A 275 13.51 24.83 -3.21
C GLU A 275 12.42 24.58 -4.25
N VAL A 276 11.21 24.33 -3.77
CA VAL A 276 9.98 24.18 -4.55
C VAL A 276 8.82 24.91 -3.86
N ARG A 277 7.75 25.22 -4.60
CA ARG A 277 6.52 25.79 -4.01
C ARG A 277 5.50 24.69 -3.72
N LEU A 278 4.93 24.73 -2.53
CA LEU A 278 3.83 23.86 -2.11
C LEU A 278 2.51 24.30 -2.74
N PRO A 279 1.47 23.44 -2.71
CA PRO A 279 0.14 23.77 -3.24
C PRO A 279 -0.54 24.96 -2.55
N ASP A 280 -0.15 25.26 -1.31
CA ASP A 280 -0.59 26.44 -0.54
C ASP A 280 0.26 27.69 -0.83
N GLY A 281 1.31 27.56 -1.63
CA GLY A 281 2.24 28.63 -2.01
C GLY A 281 3.47 28.77 -1.10
N GLU A 282 3.57 28.00 -0.01
CA GLU A 282 4.74 28.08 0.88
C GLU A 282 6.01 27.60 0.17
N ARG A 283 7.15 28.20 0.56
CA ARG A 283 8.49 27.85 0.07
C ARG A 283 8.98 26.63 0.83
N TYR A 284 9.12 25.49 0.15
CA TYR A 284 9.58 24.24 0.73
C TYR A 284 11.00 23.92 0.27
N VAL A 285 11.88 23.75 1.24
CA VAL A 285 13.33 23.75 1.04
C VAL A 285 13.92 22.41 1.45
N ARG A 286 14.86 21.93 0.64
CA ARG A 286 15.77 20.82 0.91
C ARG A 286 17.12 21.40 1.30
N ARG A 287 17.58 21.17 2.52
CA ARG A 287 18.87 21.65 3.00
C ARG A 287 19.67 20.56 3.69
N THR A 288 20.98 20.57 3.51
CA THR A 288 21.90 19.73 4.29
C THR A 288 22.24 20.46 5.59
N ILE A 289 22.13 19.76 6.71
CA ILE A 289 22.43 20.28 8.05
C ILE A 289 23.41 19.34 8.76
N PRO A 290 24.24 19.86 9.68
CA PRO A 290 25.08 19.01 10.52
C PRO A 290 24.22 18.21 11.50
N ALA A 291 24.68 17.01 11.86
CA ALA A 291 23.99 16.17 12.85
C ALA A 291 23.85 16.82 14.24
N SER A 292 24.65 17.84 14.56
CA SER A 292 24.53 18.62 15.80
C SER A 292 23.24 19.42 15.92
N GLU A 293 22.57 19.72 14.80
CA GLU A 293 21.27 20.44 14.79
C GLU A 293 20.07 19.49 14.96
N LEU A 294 20.29 18.18 15.09
CA LEU A 294 19.22 17.18 15.17
C LEU A 294 18.25 17.46 16.31
N ASP A 295 18.75 17.58 17.53
CA ASP A 295 17.90 17.72 18.72
C ASP A 295 17.09 19.01 18.69
N THR A 296 17.70 20.12 18.28
CA THR A 296 17.02 21.42 18.12
C THR A 296 15.87 21.33 17.11
N LEU A 297 16.05 20.64 16.00
CA LEU A 297 14.99 20.51 14.99
C LEU A 297 13.90 19.52 15.41
N LEU A 298 14.25 18.48 16.16
CA LEU A 298 13.26 17.59 16.78
C LEU A 298 12.37 18.35 17.76
N GLU A 299 12.94 19.23 18.59
CA GLU A 299 12.19 20.11 19.49
C GLU A 299 11.25 21.07 18.74
N LEU A 300 11.62 21.48 17.53
CA LEU A 300 10.77 22.27 16.62
C LEU A 300 9.69 21.44 15.90
N GLY A 301 9.60 20.14 16.20
CA GLY A 301 8.60 19.22 15.65
C GLY A 301 9.00 18.57 14.33
N ALA A 302 10.28 18.56 13.96
CA ALA A 302 10.75 17.77 12.84
C ALA A 302 10.66 16.28 13.14
N GLN A 303 10.34 15.47 12.13
CA GLN A 303 10.33 14.02 12.25
C GLN A 303 11.68 13.44 11.79
N TYR A 304 12.33 12.62 12.63
CA TYR A 304 13.50 11.88 12.18
C TYR A 304 13.09 10.59 11.45
N ARG A 305 13.49 10.48 10.18
CA ARG A 305 13.17 9.35 9.31
C ARG A 305 14.44 8.62 8.89
N SER A 306 14.83 7.64 9.69
CA SER A 306 15.88 6.69 9.31
C SER A 306 15.33 5.51 8.49
N ALA A 307 16.23 4.80 7.82
CA ALA A 307 15.94 3.55 7.15
C ALA A 307 16.87 2.45 7.66
N SER A 308 16.38 1.22 7.73
CA SER A 308 17.11 0.03 8.21
C SER A 308 18.37 -0.33 7.42
N VAL A 309 18.60 0.32 6.28
CA VAL A 309 19.83 0.20 5.47
C VAL A 309 20.95 1.14 5.92
N VAL A 310 20.63 2.15 6.74
CA VAL A 310 21.58 3.09 7.33
C VAL A 310 22.10 2.47 8.62
N LYS A 311 23.42 2.23 8.69
CA LYS A 311 24.08 1.51 9.81
C LYS A 311 24.86 2.39 10.77
N HIS A 312 25.19 3.62 10.35
CA HIS A 312 26.02 4.54 11.12
C HIS A 312 25.29 5.86 11.29
N ASP A 313 25.55 6.54 12.40
CA ASP A 313 25.11 7.91 12.61
C ASP A 313 25.76 8.80 11.56
N PRO A 314 24.98 9.47 10.71
CA PRO A 314 25.54 10.30 9.65
C PRO A 314 26.15 11.57 10.24
N ALA A 315 27.20 12.09 9.59
CA ALA A 315 27.70 13.43 9.90
C ALA A 315 26.72 14.53 9.44
N GLU A 316 25.93 14.24 8.40
CA GLU A 316 25.02 15.18 7.74
C GLU A 316 23.61 14.61 7.61
N LEU A 317 22.62 15.46 7.85
CA LEU A 317 21.20 15.16 7.66
C LEU A 317 20.66 16.01 6.51
N VAL A 318 19.71 15.46 5.76
CA VAL A 318 18.93 16.23 4.79
C VAL A 318 17.61 16.59 5.45
N CYS A 319 17.38 17.89 5.62
CA CYS A 319 16.19 18.47 6.20
C CYS A 319 15.26 18.98 5.10
N PHE A 320 13.99 18.58 5.18
CA PHE A 320 12.91 19.10 4.36
C PHE A 320 11.96 19.89 5.25
N CYS A 321 11.80 21.18 4.97
CA CYS A 321 11.02 22.10 5.81
C CYS A 321 10.56 23.31 5.00
N THR A 322 9.67 24.10 5.60
CA THR A 322 9.44 25.48 5.16
C THR A 322 10.31 26.43 5.98
N LEU A 323 10.55 27.64 5.47
CA LEU A 323 11.30 28.66 6.20
C LEU A 323 10.35 29.76 6.72
N ASP A 324 10.66 30.33 7.88
CA ASP A 324 10.05 31.57 8.34
C ASP A 324 10.70 32.81 7.67
N ASP A 325 10.25 34.01 8.03
CA ASP A 325 10.75 35.26 7.46
C ASP A 325 12.23 35.53 7.78
N ASN A 326 12.76 34.88 8.82
CA ASN A 326 14.16 34.96 9.24
C ASN A 326 15.02 33.84 8.64
N GLY A 327 14.44 32.94 7.85
CA GLY A 327 15.13 31.79 7.26
C GLY A 327 15.30 30.60 8.21
N PHE A 328 14.63 30.58 9.37
CA PHE A 328 14.62 29.43 10.27
C PHE A 328 13.63 28.37 9.79
N PRO A 329 13.94 27.07 9.97
CA PRO A 329 13.02 25.99 9.71
C PRO A 329 11.78 26.11 10.56
N LYS A 330 10.65 25.99 9.89
CA LYS A 330 9.35 25.84 10.53
C LYS A 330 8.60 24.68 9.89
N ARG A 331 7.63 24.16 10.63
CA ARG A 331 6.69 23.17 10.14
C ARG A 331 5.85 23.75 8.99
N PRO A 332 5.68 23.02 7.87
CA PRO A 332 4.79 23.43 6.79
C PRO A 332 3.33 23.57 7.24
N GLN A 333 2.60 24.50 6.64
CA GLN A 333 1.15 24.64 6.85
C GLN A 333 0.35 23.55 6.14
N ASP A 334 0.76 23.15 4.94
CA ASP A 334 0.19 21.99 4.25
C ASP A 334 0.38 20.72 5.10
N PRO A 335 -0.70 20.09 5.59
CA PRO A 335 -0.59 18.91 6.44
C PRO A 335 0.07 17.72 5.73
N LEU A 336 0.07 17.68 4.39
CA LEU A 336 0.75 16.61 3.67
C LEU A 336 2.23 16.91 3.40
N ALA A 337 2.69 18.16 3.51
CA ALA A 337 4.11 18.49 3.44
C ALA A 337 4.81 18.13 4.76
N GLU A 338 5.96 17.47 4.67
CA GLU A 338 6.59 16.86 5.84
C GLU A 338 7.69 17.77 6.37
N PHE A 339 7.72 18.03 7.69
CA PHE A 339 8.92 18.53 8.35
C PHE A 339 9.76 17.32 8.77
N VAL A 340 10.77 16.95 7.97
CA VAL A 340 11.46 15.66 8.13
C VAL A 340 12.97 15.76 7.95
N LEU A 341 13.69 15.03 8.78
CA LEU A 341 15.14 14.88 8.79
C LEU A 341 15.49 13.46 8.32
N ILE A 342 16.31 13.34 7.28
CA ILE A 342 16.72 12.06 6.70
C ILE A 342 18.25 11.91 6.81
N PRO A 343 18.78 10.78 7.32
CA PRO A 343 20.20 10.57 7.50
C PRO A 343 20.92 10.25 6.18
N GLY A 344 21.36 11.29 5.48
CA GLY A 344 22.03 11.22 4.17
C GLY A 344 21.07 11.43 2.98
N ASP A 345 21.57 11.19 1.76
CA ASP A 345 20.83 11.44 0.53
C ASP A 345 19.62 10.48 0.36
N PRO A 346 18.38 10.99 0.35
CA PRO A 346 17.18 10.16 0.29
C PRO A 346 17.12 9.25 -0.95
N GLU A 347 17.65 9.69 -2.09
CA GLU A 347 17.64 8.86 -3.31
C GLU A 347 18.55 7.64 -3.20
N GLN A 348 19.75 7.84 -2.64
CA GLN A 348 20.70 6.76 -2.42
C GLN A 348 20.18 5.74 -1.40
N ILE A 349 19.58 6.21 -0.31
CA ILE A 349 18.96 5.36 0.70
C ILE A 349 17.83 4.55 0.07
N ALA A 350 16.94 5.19 -0.69
CA ALA A 350 15.85 4.52 -1.38
C ALA A 350 16.35 3.45 -2.37
N ASN A 351 17.41 3.74 -3.12
CA ASN A 351 18.05 2.78 -4.03
C ASN A 351 18.64 1.58 -3.28
N ARG A 352 19.28 1.79 -2.12
CA ARG A 352 19.77 0.71 -1.25
C ARG A 352 18.62 -0.14 -0.70
N CYS A 353 17.55 0.48 -0.20
CA CYS A 353 16.34 -0.21 0.24
C CYS A 353 15.75 -1.07 -0.89
N GLN A 354 15.68 -0.54 -2.12
CA GLN A 354 15.16 -1.27 -3.27
C GLN A 354 16.02 -2.50 -3.63
N ARG A 355 17.35 -2.37 -3.65
CA ARG A 355 18.25 -3.49 -3.93
C ARG A 355 18.12 -4.58 -2.88
N LYS A 356 18.17 -4.21 -1.60
CA LYS A 356 18.03 -5.16 -0.48
C LYS A 356 16.64 -5.84 -0.47
N ALA A 357 15.57 -5.09 -0.77
CA ALA A 357 14.23 -5.65 -0.88
C ALA A 357 14.14 -6.73 -1.97
N ARG A 358 14.71 -6.50 -3.16
CA ARG A 358 14.72 -7.50 -4.25
C ARG A 358 15.47 -8.77 -3.88
N VAL A 359 16.61 -8.65 -3.22
CA VAL A 359 17.38 -9.81 -2.74
C VAL A 359 16.55 -10.62 -1.76
N LEU A 360 15.89 -9.97 -0.81
CA LEU A 360 15.03 -10.65 0.16
C LEU A 360 13.78 -11.27 -0.48
N GLU A 361 13.16 -10.62 -1.48
CA GLU A 361 12.08 -11.21 -2.28
C GLU A 361 12.56 -12.49 -2.96
N PHE A 362 13.73 -12.47 -3.61
CA PHE A 362 14.29 -13.66 -4.25
C PHE A 362 14.61 -14.78 -3.26
N LEU A 363 15.29 -14.46 -2.14
CA LEU A 363 15.61 -15.44 -1.10
C LEU A 363 14.36 -16.04 -0.47
N SER A 364 13.29 -15.24 -0.28
CA SER A 364 12.03 -15.72 0.26
C SER A 364 11.38 -16.74 -0.68
N LEU A 365 11.34 -16.46 -1.99
CA LEU A 365 10.82 -17.39 -3.00
C LEU A 365 11.65 -18.67 -3.06
N ALA A 366 12.98 -18.55 -3.03
CA ALA A 366 13.88 -19.69 -3.01
C ALA A 366 13.65 -20.57 -1.78
N ALA A 367 13.47 -19.98 -0.58
CA ALA A 367 13.15 -20.72 0.63
C ALA A 367 11.81 -21.47 0.51
N PHE A 368 10.77 -20.81 0.00
CA PHE A 368 9.46 -21.44 -0.21
C PHE A 368 9.55 -22.63 -1.19
N PHE A 369 10.18 -22.45 -2.35
CA PHE A 369 10.32 -23.51 -3.35
C PHE A 369 11.21 -24.65 -2.87
N ALA A 370 12.29 -24.37 -2.13
CA ALA A 370 13.11 -25.41 -1.52
C ALA A 370 12.30 -26.29 -0.56
N GLY A 371 11.47 -25.67 0.31
CA GLY A 371 10.61 -26.41 1.23
C GLY A 371 9.56 -27.24 0.52
N LEU A 372 8.95 -26.69 -0.53
CA LEU A 372 8.00 -27.40 -1.37
C LEU A 372 8.64 -28.60 -2.06
N LEU A 373 9.83 -28.44 -2.66
CA LEU A 373 10.54 -29.51 -3.37
C LEU A 373 10.97 -30.64 -2.43
N VAL A 374 11.47 -30.32 -1.24
CA VAL A 374 11.83 -31.33 -0.23
C VAL A 374 10.59 -32.12 0.20
N ASN A 375 9.48 -31.45 0.49
CA ASN A 375 8.24 -32.15 0.86
C ASN A 375 7.63 -32.93 -0.30
N LEU A 376 7.73 -32.44 -1.52
CA LEU A 376 7.28 -33.16 -2.72
C LEU A 376 8.10 -34.44 -2.92
N TYR A 377 9.41 -34.40 -2.70
CA TYR A 377 10.29 -35.56 -2.76
C TYR A 377 9.94 -36.59 -1.68
N ILE A 378 9.74 -36.15 -0.44
CA ILE A 378 9.30 -37.03 0.66
C ILE A 378 7.94 -37.68 0.33
N ALA A 379 6.98 -36.89 -0.16
CA ALA A 379 5.66 -37.40 -0.56
C ALA A 379 5.77 -38.41 -1.70
N LEU A 380 6.65 -38.17 -2.68
CA LEU A 380 6.92 -39.12 -3.77
C LEU A 380 7.44 -40.45 -3.23
N LEU A 381 8.38 -40.44 -2.28
CA LEU A 381 8.90 -41.66 -1.65
C LEU A 381 7.80 -42.44 -0.91
N ILE A 382 6.96 -41.74 -0.13
CA ILE A 382 5.85 -42.35 0.62
C ILE A 382 4.82 -42.95 -0.35
N VAL A 383 4.36 -42.18 -1.33
CA VAL A 383 3.37 -42.63 -2.31
C VAL A 383 3.92 -43.81 -3.12
N ASN A 384 5.19 -43.78 -3.52
CA ASN A 384 5.79 -44.91 -4.22
C ASN A 384 5.86 -46.17 -3.35
N ALA A 385 6.22 -46.03 -2.07
CA ALA A 385 6.29 -47.15 -1.12
C ALA A 385 4.92 -47.76 -0.79
N VAL A 386 3.84 -46.97 -0.79
CA VAL A 386 2.47 -47.45 -0.52
C VAL A 386 1.86 -48.19 -1.71
N ILE A 387 2.25 -47.82 -2.94
CA ILE A 387 1.69 -48.42 -4.15
C ILE A 387 2.49 -49.68 -4.56
N GLN A 388 3.77 -49.77 -4.21
CA GLN A 388 4.57 -51.01 -4.35
C GLN A 388 4.02 -52.09 -3.43
#